data_AF-A0A1C0SQM4-F1
#
_entry.id   AF-A0A1C0SQM4-F1
#
_cell.length_a   1.000
_cell.length_b   1.000
_cell.length_c   1.000
_cell.angle_alpha   90.00
_cell.angle_beta   90.00
_cell.angle_gamma   90.00
#
_symmetry.space_group_name_H-M   'P 1'
#
loop_
_entity.id
_entity.type
_entity.pdbx_description
1 polymer ?
#
loop_
_entity_poly.entity_id
_entity_poly.type
_entity_poly.pdbx_seq_one_letter_code
_entity_poly.pdbx_strand_id
1 'polypeptide(L)'
;MTSKAERIRIKRASKAGRPRKADVARYPGGQIKHGETEREVRSVAIAARQRMHFSGAKGVDAGSPFAGYTLGRMFLDGKLTAHEREAGDEYARQMARYYSLTGIPFPSVRAQSLFSVKGFEGETTAERTRAARAAANRMMELEGVLLKLPEGPRVKTTVFNVCVMDYEVLRTMPEPQLAWLKRGLTELHWHLGLSREKEAV
;
A
#
# COMPACT_ATOMS: atom_id res chain seq x y z
N MET A 1 44.05 25.68 -34.66
CA MET A 1 43.34 26.68 -33.82
C MET A 1 41.88 26.25 -33.69
N THR A 2 41.45 25.72 -32.54
CA THR A 2 40.05 25.28 -32.35
C THR A 2 39.11 26.48 -32.32
N SER A 3 38.00 26.40 -33.04
CA SER A 3 37.07 27.52 -33.16
C SER A 3 36.42 27.86 -31.81
N LYS A 4 36.00 29.12 -31.63
CA LYS A 4 35.30 29.57 -30.43
C LYS A 4 34.03 28.74 -30.17
N ALA A 5 33.34 28.32 -31.22
CA ALA A 5 32.16 27.46 -31.15
C ALA A 5 32.49 26.05 -30.62
N GLU A 6 33.59 25.49 -31.06
CA GLU A 6 34.06 24.16 -30.66
C GLU A 6 34.50 24.13 -29.19
N ARG A 7 35.20 25.19 -28.74
CA ARG A 7 35.55 25.38 -27.32
C ARG A 7 34.31 25.49 -26.41
N ILE A 8 33.25 26.16 -26.86
CA ILE A 8 31.98 26.25 -26.12
C ILE A 8 31.28 24.88 -26.07
N ARG A 9 31.32 24.12 -27.16
CA ARG A 9 30.71 22.78 -27.24
C ARG A 9 31.40 21.80 -26.26
N ILE A 10 32.72 21.81 -26.23
CA ILE A 10 33.52 20.99 -25.30
C ILE A 10 33.27 21.40 -23.84
N LYS A 11 33.24 22.71 -23.55
CA LYS A 11 32.96 23.24 -22.19
C LYS A 11 31.53 22.94 -21.70
N ARG A 12 30.56 22.88 -22.62
CA ARG A 12 29.18 22.45 -22.30
C ARG A 12 29.09 20.94 -22.11
N ALA A 13 29.82 20.15 -22.90
CA ALA A 13 29.89 18.70 -22.75
C ALA A 13 30.57 18.29 -21.43
N SER A 14 31.61 19.02 -20.99
CA SER A 14 32.29 18.74 -19.72
C SER A 14 31.52 19.19 -18.47
N LYS A 15 30.55 20.11 -18.61
CA LYS A 15 29.65 20.56 -17.54
C LYS A 15 28.25 19.92 -17.57
N ALA A 16 27.92 19.17 -18.61
CA ALA A 16 26.64 18.48 -18.71
C ALA A 16 26.74 17.17 -17.92
N GLY A 17 26.02 17.09 -16.80
CA GLY A 17 26.09 16.00 -15.80
C GLY A 17 26.17 14.57 -16.33
N ARG A 18 25.12 13.76 -16.20
CA ARG A 18 25.17 12.38 -16.72
C ARG A 18 25.23 12.40 -18.25
N PRO A 19 26.17 11.68 -18.91
CA PRO A 19 26.23 11.61 -20.36
C PRO A 19 24.90 11.10 -20.92
N ARG A 20 24.49 11.66 -22.08
CA ARG A 20 23.24 11.27 -22.73
C ARG A 20 23.30 9.80 -23.11
N LYS A 21 22.25 9.04 -22.79
CA LYS A 21 22.09 7.65 -23.23
C LYS A 21 22.17 7.58 -24.76
N ALA A 22 23.08 6.77 -25.28
CA ALA A 22 23.29 6.52 -26.70
C ALA A 22 22.09 5.77 -27.31
N ASP A 23 21.87 5.93 -28.62
CA ASP A 23 20.90 5.18 -29.43
C ASP A 23 19.43 5.31 -29.00
N VAL A 24 19.03 6.49 -28.52
CA VAL A 24 17.63 6.76 -28.14
C VAL A 24 17.05 7.90 -28.94
N ALA A 25 15.92 7.64 -29.60
CA ALA A 25 15.15 8.66 -30.30
C ALA A 25 14.66 9.75 -29.32
N ARG A 26 14.67 11.02 -29.74
CA ARG A 26 14.31 12.16 -28.90
C ARG A 26 13.32 13.08 -29.60
N TYR A 27 12.48 13.74 -28.81
CA TYR A 27 11.70 14.90 -29.28
C TYR A 27 12.65 16.08 -29.54
N PRO A 28 12.26 17.07 -30.37
CA PRO A 28 13.07 18.28 -30.61
C PRO A 28 13.52 19.01 -29.33
N GLY A 29 12.72 18.94 -28.26
CA GLY A 29 13.06 19.46 -26.92
C GLY A 29 14.10 18.64 -26.13
N GLY A 30 14.67 17.57 -26.70
CA GLY A 30 15.73 16.76 -26.09
C GLY A 30 15.24 15.66 -25.14
N GLN A 31 13.95 15.60 -24.82
CA GLN A 31 13.34 14.50 -24.09
C GLN A 31 13.37 13.20 -24.91
N ILE A 32 13.62 12.08 -24.26
CA ILE A 32 13.58 10.75 -24.89
C ILE A 32 12.15 10.46 -25.36
N LYS A 33 12.00 9.98 -26.60
CA LYS A 33 10.74 9.43 -27.08
C LYS A 33 10.55 8.07 -26.42
N HIS A 34 9.55 7.96 -25.56
CA HIS A 34 9.10 6.70 -25.02
C HIS A 34 7.98 6.20 -25.93
N GLY A 35 8.19 5.06 -26.58
CA GLY A 35 7.18 4.34 -27.37
C GLY A 35 6.77 3.04 -26.69
N GLU A 36 6.96 2.97 -25.37
CA GLU A 36 6.71 1.77 -24.59
C GLU A 36 5.21 1.50 -24.55
N THR A 37 4.83 0.27 -24.87
CA THR A 37 3.46 -0.20 -24.75
C THR A 37 3.12 -0.42 -23.27
N GLU A 38 1.83 -0.35 -22.93
CA GLU A 38 1.36 -0.63 -21.56
C GLU A 38 1.87 -1.99 -21.04
N ARG A 39 1.94 -2.98 -21.94
CA ARG A 39 2.47 -4.32 -21.64
C ARG A 39 3.93 -4.29 -21.20
N GLU A 40 4.77 -3.49 -21.85
CA GLU A 40 6.19 -3.35 -21.52
C GLU A 40 6.37 -2.61 -20.20
N VAL A 41 5.61 -1.54 -19.96
CA VAL A 41 5.62 -0.82 -18.68
C VAL A 41 5.20 -1.74 -17.54
N ARG A 42 4.13 -2.53 -17.75
CA ARG A 42 3.63 -3.49 -16.77
C ARG A 42 4.65 -4.60 -16.50
N SER A 43 5.33 -5.13 -17.53
CA SER A 43 6.32 -6.20 -17.34
C SER A 43 7.51 -5.74 -16.49
N VAL A 44 7.98 -4.50 -16.67
CA VAL A 44 9.04 -3.90 -15.85
C VAL A 44 8.60 -3.79 -14.38
N ALA A 45 7.38 -3.34 -14.13
CA ALA A 45 6.83 -3.25 -12.77
C ALA A 45 6.71 -4.63 -12.10
N ILE A 46 6.21 -5.64 -12.83
CA ILE A 46 6.11 -7.02 -12.33
C ILE A 46 7.50 -7.59 -12.03
N ALA A 47 8.47 -7.42 -12.93
CA ALA A 47 9.83 -7.89 -12.75
C ALA A 47 10.53 -7.18 -11.57
N ALA A 48 10.26 -5.89 -11.33
CA ALA A 48 10.75 -5.19 -10.15
C ALA A 48 10.15 -5.77 -8.86
N ARG A 49 8.82 -5.98 -8.82
CA ARG A 49 8.16 -6.60 -7.65
C ARG A 49 8.67 -7.99 -7.36
N GLN A 50 8.83 -8.83 -8.39
CA GLN A 50 9.40 -10.17 -8.24
C GLN A 50 10.78 -10.12 -7.59
N ARG A 51 11.66 -9.24 -8.06
CA ARG A 51 13.02 -9.09 -7.49
C ARG A 51 13.02 -8.56 -6.07
N MET A 52 12.14 -7.60 -5.75
CA MET A 52 12.13 -6.94 -4.44
C MET A 52 11.47 -7.79 -3.35
N HIS A 53 10.33 -8.41 -3.67
CA HIS A 53 9.48 -9.06 -2.66
C HIS A 53 9.46 -10.57 -2.76
N PHE A 54 9.77 -11.16 -3.91
CA PHE A 54 9.61 -12.59 -4.16
C PHE A 54 10.89 -13.22 -4.72
N SER A 55 12.06 -12.67 -4.37
CA SER A 55 13.35 -13.19 -4.80
C SER A 55 13.50 -14.64 -4.36
N GLY A 56 13.73 -15.55 -5.31
CA GLY A 56 13.84 -16.99 -5.05
C GLY A 56 12.51 -17.75 -4.92
N ALA A 57 11.37 -17.07 -4.81
CA ALA A 57 10.06 -17.71 -4.80
C ALA A 57 9.61 -18.05 -6.24
N LYS A 58 9.30 -19.32 -6.48
CA LYS A 58 8.72 -19.80 -7.76
C LYS A 58 7.21 -19.94 -7.61
N GLY A 59 6.46 -19.56 -8.65
CA GLY A 59 5.01 -19.73 -8.70
C GLY A 59 4.18 -18.65 -8.00
N VAL A 60 4.80 -17.59 -7.48
CA VAL A 60 4.07 -16.45 -6.91
C VAL A 60 3.63 -15.50 -8.01
N ASP A 61 2.34 -15.13 -8.01
CA ASP A 61 1.82 -14.12 -8.93
C ASP A 61 2.17 -12.69 -8.48
N ALA A 62 3.38 -12.23 -8.85
CA ALA A 62 3.80 -10.84 -8.62
C ALA A 62 3.00 -9.81 -9.43
N GLY A 63 2.21 -10.25 -10.42
CA GLY A 63 1.28 -9.43 -11.19
C GLY A 63 -0.03 -9.14 -10.46
N SER A 64 -0.33 -9.91 -9.42
CA SER A 64 -1.52 -9.75 -8.59
C SER A 64 -1.59 -8.36 -7.94
N PRO A 65 -2.78 -7.76 -7.81
CA PRO A 65 -2.98 -6.57 -6.98
C PRO A 65 -2.50 -6.76 -5.53
N PHE A 66 -2.57 -7.99 -5.01
CA PHE A 66 -2.15 -8.34 -3.65
C PHE A 66 -0.64 -8.15 -3.41
N ALA A 67 0.18 -8.14 -4.46
CA ALA A 67 1.61 -7.87 -4.34
C ALA A 67 1.91 -6.41 -3.90
N GLY A 68 0.92 -5.51 -3.95
CA GLY A 68 1.08 -4.09 -3.66
C GLY A 68 1.25 -3.73 -2.18
N TYR A 69 0.77 -4.55 -1.25
CA TYR A 69 0.73 -4.25 0.18
C TYR A 69 1.07 -5.48 1.04
N THR A 70 1.41 -5.25 2.31
CA THR A 70 2.01 -6.25 3.21
C THR A 70 1.08 -7.44 3.44
N LEU A 71 -0.19 -7.19 3.77
CA LEU A 71 -1.19 -8.24 3.98
C LEU A 71 -1.38 -9.11 2.73
N GLY A 72 -1.51 -8.49 1.56
CA GLY A 72 -1.63 -9.20 0.29
C GLY A 72 -0.39 -10.02 -0.06
N ARG A 73 0.82 -9.52 0.25
CA ARG A 73 2.07 -10.29 0.11
C ARG A 73 2.11 -11.49 1.06
N MET A 74 1.64 -11.35 2.30
CA MET A 74 1.54 -12.48 3.25
C MET A 74 0.56 -13.56 2.77
N PHE A 75 -0.53 -13.17 2.10
CA PHE A 75 -1.43 -14.11 1.43
C PHE A 75 -0.75 -14.83 0.26
N LEU A 76 -0.01 -14.10 -0.59
CA LEU A 76 0.76 -14.69 -1.69
C LEU A 76 1.91 -15.60 -1.21
N ASP A 77 2.45 -15.36 -0.01
CA ASP A 77 3.41 -16.25 0.64
C ASP A 77 2.76 -17.52 1.23
N GLY A 78 1.43 -17.65 1.18
CA GLY A 78 0.68 -18.76 1.78
C GLY A 78 0.57 -18.68 3.31
N LYS A 79 0.93 -17.55 3.93
CA LYS A 79 0.85 -17.39 5.39
C LYS A 79 -0.57 -17.13 5.87
N LEU A 80 -1.42 -16.55 5.03
CA LEU A 80 -2.80 -16.19 5.35
C LEU A 80 -3.77 -16.87 4.38
N THR A 81 -4.98 -17.16 4.86
CA THR A 81 -6.07 -17.66 4.03
C THR A 81 -6.76 -16.52 3.27
N ALA A 82 -7.64 -16.87 2.32
CA ALA A 82 -8.43 -15.88 1.58
C ALA A 82 -9.35 -15.06 2.52
N HIS A 83 -9.99 -15.72 3.48
CA HIS A 83 -10.89 -15.09 4.44
C HIS A 83 -10.17 -14.13 5.39
N GLU A 84 -8.96 -14.52 5.86
CA GLU A 84 -8.12 -13.65 6.69
C GLU A 84 -7.70 -12.38 5.94
N ARG A 85 -7.27 -12.54 4.68
CA ARG A 85 -6.89 -11.42 3.82
C ARG A 85 -8.08 -10.48 3.55
N GLU A 86 -9.24 -11.03 3.22
CA GLU A 86 -10.46 -10.26 2.98
C GLU A 86 -10.89 -9.47 4.22
N ALA A 87 -10.84 -10.07 5.41
CA ALA A 87 -11.17 -9.39 6.66
C ALA A 87 -10.22 -8.22 6.94
N GLY A 88 -8.92 -8.40 6.65
CA GLY A 88 -7.94 -7.33 6.79
C GLY A 88 -8.15 -6.19 5.78
N ASP A 89 -8.52 -6.52 4.54
CA ASP A 89 -8.87 -5.52 3.50
C ASP A 89 -10.12 -4.71 3.89
N GLU A 90 -11.16 -5.37 4.42
CA GLU A 90 -12.37 -4.69 4.93
C GLU A 90 -12.04 -3.81 6.13
N TYR A 91 -11.28 -4.33 7.10
CA TYR A 91 -10.84 -3.56 8.26
C TYR A 91 -10.07 -2.30 7.83
N ALA A 92 -9.09 -2.44 6.93
CA ALA A 92 -8.33 -1.30 6.39
C ALA A 92 -9.24 -0.28 5.71
N ARG A 93 -10.25 -0.73 4.96
CA ARG A 93 -11.24 0.16 4.31
C ARG A 93 -12.07 0.95 5.32
N GLN A 94 -12.52 0.31 6.40
CA GLN A 94 -13.27 1.00 7.47
C GLN A 94 -12.40 2.02 8.20
N MET A 95 -11.12 1.70 8.46
CA MET A 95 -10.17 2.65 9.06
C MET A 95 -9.89 3.84 8.13
N ALA A 96 -9.66 3.59 6.83
CA ALA A 96 -9.45 4.65 5.85
C ALA A 96 -10.66 5.59 5.75
N ARG A 97 -11.88 5.02 5.78
CA ARG A 97 -13.12 5.80 5.81
C ARG A 97 -13.23 6.65 7.07
N TYR A 98 -12.86 6.11 8.23
CA TYR A 98 -12.83 6.85 9.50
C TYR A 98 -11.88 8.06 9.44
N TYR A 99 -10.61 7.86 9.06
CA TYR A 99 -9.64 8.97 8.98
C TYR A 99 -10.06 10.02 7.94
N SER A 100 -10.58 9.58 6.80
CA SER A 100 -11.07 10.48 5.75
C SER A 100 -12.24 11.36 6.22
N LEU A 101 -13.27 10.77 6.84
CA LEU A 101 -14.48 11.48 7.23
C LEU A 101 -14.34 12.33 8.49
N THR A 102 -13.50 11.91 9.43
CA THR A 102 -13.26 12.66 10.68
C THR A 102 -12.25 13.78 10.52
N GLY A 103 -11.53 13.82 9.40
CA GLY A 103 -10.49 14.82 9.17
C GLY A 103 -9.21 14.58 9.97
N ILE A 104 -9.09 13.44 10.67
CA ILE A 104 -7.83 13.03 11.31
C ILE A 104 -6.85 12.61 10.21
N PRO A 105 -5.59 13.08 10.22
CA PRO A 105 -4.58 12.62 9.28
C PRO A 105 -4.44 11.09 9.30
N PHE A 106 -4.34 10.47 8.12
CA PHE A 106 -4.09 9.04 8.05
C PHE A 106 -2.72 8.72 8.68
N PRO A 107 -2.62 7.66 9.50
CA PRO A 107 -1.44 7.42 10.33
C PRO A 107 -0.21 6.96 9.52
N SER A 108 -0.40 6.31 8.36
CA SER A 108 0.71 5.92 7.48
C SER A 108 1.14 7.09 6.59
N VAL A 109 2.45 7.40 6.59
CA VAL A 109 3.08 8.45 5.76
C VAL A 109 2.82 8.21 4.27
N ARG A 110 2.75 6.95 3.81
CA ARG A 110 2.50 6.59 2.40
C ARG A 110 1.11 7.00 1.92
N ALA A 111 0.15 7.14 2.83
CA ALA A 111 -1.24 7.47 2.54
C ALA A 111 -1.60 8.92 2.91
N GLN A 112 -0.63 9.74 3.32
CA GLN A 112 -0.87 11.15 3.58
C GLN A 112 -0.91 11.96 2.28
N SER A 113 -1.98 12.71 2.07
CA SER A 113 -2.03 13.74 1.03
C SER A 113 -1.32 15.00 1.55
N LEU A 114 -0.01 15.10 1.30
CA LEU A 114 0.84 16.21 1.78
C LEU A 114 0.42 17.59 1.25
N PHE A 115 -0.30 17.63 0.12
CA PHE A 115 -0.78 18.86 -0.52
C PHE A 115 -2.28 19.09 -0.39
N SER A 116 -2.98 18.22 0.37
CA SER A 116 -4.38 18.47 0.73
C SER A 116 -4.44 19.66 1.68
N VAL A 117 -4.62 20.86 1.13
CA VAL A 117 -5.03 22.03 1.91
C VAL A 117 -6.42 21.75 2.43
N LYS A 118 -6.54 21.35 3.69
CA LYS A 118 -7.82 21.26 4.38
C LYS A 118 -8.30 22.68 4.64
N GLY A 119 -8.95 23.28 3.64
CA GLY A 119 -9.87 24.38 3.89
C GLY A 119 -10.95 23.85 4.83
N PHE A 120 -11.20 24.59 5.91
CA PHE A 120 -12.43 24.45 6.69
C PHE A 120 -13.58 25.00 5.82
N GLU A 121 -13.88 24.35 4.70
CA GLU A 121 -15.05 24.69 3.90
C GLU A 121 -16.26 24.06 4.60
N GLY A 122 -16.79 24.84 5.56
CA GLY A 122 -18.19 25.26 5.68
C GLY A 122 -19.36 24.31 5.43
N GLU A 123 -19.21 23.18 4.74
CA GLU A 123 -20.28 22.21 4.55
C GLU A 123 -20.23 21.15 5.64
N THR A 124 -20.58 21.56 6.85
CA THR A 124 -21.09 20.68 7.90
C THR A 124 -22.54 20.31 7.61
N THR A 125 -22.80 19.76 6.42
CA THR A 125 -24.10 19.18 6.11
C THR A 125 -24.39 18.11 7.17
N ALA A 126 -25.60 18.09 7.73
CA ALA A 126 -25.97 17.14 8.78
C ALA A 126 -25.66 15.68 8.38
N GLU A 127 -25.70 15.37 7.09
CA GLU A 127 -25.28 14.11 6.49
C GLU A 127 -23.80 13.78 6.70
N ARG A 128 -22.90 14.74 6.49
CA ARG A 128 -21.46 14.55 6.70
C ARG A 128 -21.13 14.28 8.16
N THR A 129 -21.77 15.00 9.08
CA THR A 129 -21.64 14.75 10.52
C THR A 129 -22.18 13.36 10.90
N ARG A 130 -23.34 12.95 10.34
CA ARG A 130 -23.88 11.59 10.55
C ARG A 130 -22.94 10.52 10.00
N ALA A 131 -22.38 10.70 8.81
CA ALA A 131 -21.43 9.78 8.20
C ALA A 131 -20.13 9.66 9.01
N ALA A 132 -19.58 10.78 9.48
CA ALA A 132 -18.39 10.79 10.33
C ALA A 132 -18.64 10.07 11.67
N ARG A 133 -19.79 10.29 12.31
CA ARG A 133 -20.20 9.57 13.53
C ARG A 133 -20.35 8.08 13.28
N ALA A 134 -21.00 7.68 12.19
CA ALA A 134 -21.15 6.27 11.82
C ALA A 134 -19.79 5.59 11.60
N ALA A 135 -18.85 6.27 10.92
CA ALA A 135 -17.50 5.75 10.70
C ALA A 135 -16.70 5.66 12.01
N ALA A 136 -16.82 6.64 12.91
CA ALA A 136 -16.20 6.58 14.24
C ALA A 136 -16.76 5.42 15.08
N ASN A 137 -18.08 5.24 15.10
CA ASN A 137 -18.72 4.12 15.78
C ASN A 137 -18.24 2.78 15.23
N ARG A 138 -18.16 2.64 13.90
CA ARG A 138 -17.67 1.42 13.27
C ARG A 138 -16.20 1.16 13.60
N MET A 139 -15.36 2.20 13.62
CA MET A 139 -13.96 2.06 14.05
C MET A 139 -13.87 1.56 15.50
N MET A 140 -14.60 2.19 16.42
CA MET A 140 -14.61 1.81 17.84
C MET A 140 -15.10 0.38 18.05
N GLU A 141 -16.12 -0.03 17.30
CA GLU A 141 -16.65 -1.39 17.35
C GLU A 141 -15.60 -2.42 16.94
N LEU A 142 -14.93 -2.22 15.80
CA LEU A 142 -13.89 -3.12 15.31
C LEU A 142 -12.67 -3.16 16.25
N GLU A 143 -12.25 -2.02 16.80
CA GLU A 143 -11.21 -2.03 17.84
C GLU A 143 -11.67 -2.79 19.09
N GLY A 144 -12.93 -2.62 19.49
CA GLY A 144 -13.52 -3.31 20.62
C GLY A 144 -13.56 -4.84 20.45
N VAL A 145 -13.82 -5.33 19.23
CA VAL A 145 -13.74 -6.76 18.89
C VAL A 145 -12.33 -7.28 19.10
N LEU A 146 -11.33 -6.59 18.56
CA LEU A 146 -9.92 -7.00 18.69
C LEU A 146 -9.42 -6.98 20.15
N LEU A 147 -9.86 -5.98 20.93
CA LEU A 147 -9.45 -5.81 22.32
C LEU A 147 -10.05 -6.86 23.27
N LYS A 148 -11.19 -7.47 22.92
CA LYS A 148 -11.83 -8.53 23.71
C LYS A 148 -11.16 -9.89 23.57
N LEU A 149 -10.31 -10.07 22.56
CA LEU A 149 -9.59 -11.33 22.34
C LEU A 149 -8.50 -11.55 23.41
N PRO A 150 -8.08 -12.80 23.64
CA PRO A 150 -6.90 -13.08 24.45
C PRO A 150 -5.68 -12.38 23.85
N GLU A 151 -4.94 -11.64 24.70
CA GLU A 151 -3.86 -10.73 24.29
C GLU A 151 -4.34 -9.56 23.41
N GLY A 152 -5.57 -9.10 23.61
CA GLY A 152 -6.24 -8.06 22.81
C GLY A 152 -5.39 -6.86 22.41
N PRO A 153 -4.64 -6.20 23.32
CA PRO A 153 -3.75 -5.09 22.93
C PRO A 153 -2.69 -5.48 21.89
N ARG A 154 -2.12 -6.69 21.98
CA ARG A 154 -1.11 -7.20 21.03
C ARG A 154 -1.75 -7.58 19.70
N VAL A 155 -2.92 -8.21 19.75
CA VAL A 155 -3.73 -8.56 18.58
C VAL A 155 -4.10 -7.30 17.81
N LYS A 156 -4.73 -6.32 18.48
CA LYS A 156 -5.11 -5.03 17.89
C LYS A 156 -3.93 -4.34 17.23
N THR A 157 -2.82 -4.23 17.96
CA THR A 157 -1.61 -3.56 17.46
C THR A 157 -1.04 -4.25 16.24
N THR A 158 -1.01 -5.59 16.23
CA THR A 158 -0.51 -6.37 15.10
C THR A 158 -1.40 -6.21 13.87
N VAL A 159 -2.73 -6.36 14.03
CA VAL A 159 -3.69 -6.16 12.94
C VAL A 159 -3.60 -4.74 12.37
N PHE A 160 -3.56 -3.72 13.23
CA PHE A 160 -3.42 -2.33 12.82
C PHE A 160 -2.12 -2.08 12.06
N ASN A 161 -0.99 -2.56 12.57
CA ASN A 161 0.32 -2.33 11.94
C ASN A 161 0.46 -3.03 10.59
N VAL A 162 -0.17 -4.20 10.40
CA VAL A 162 -0.17 -4.91 9.12
C VAL A 162 -1.15 -4.28 8.13
N CYS A 163 -2.41 -4.07 8.54
CA CYS A 163 -3.49 -3.71 7.62
C CYS A 163 -3.57 -2.20 7.34
N VAL A 164 -3.24 -1.35 8.32
CA VAL A 164 -3.37 0.12 8.22
C VAL A 164 -2.01 0.77 8.00
N MET A 165 -1.02 0.41 8.81
CA MET A 165 0.31 1.00 8.69
C MET A 165 1.12 0.45 7.52
N ASP A 166 0.77 -0.75 7.03
CA ASP A 166 1.43 -1.43 5.92
C ASP A 166 2.95 -1.59 6.15
N TYR A 167 3.31 -2.01 7.36
CA TYR A 167 4.70 -2.22 7.76
C TYR A 167 5.28 -3.50 7.16
N GLU A 168 6.11 -3.36 6.11
CA GLU A 168 6.72 -4.49 5.40
C GLU A 168 7.52 -5.44 6.31
N VAL A 169 8.15 -4.92 7.37
CA VAL A 169 8.92 -5.75 8.33
C VAL A 169 8.05 -6.82 8.99
N LEU A 170 6.74 -6.61 9.08
CA LEU A 170 5.80 -7.55 9.67
C LEU A 170 5.49 -8.73 8.75
N ARG A 171 5.85 -8.68 7.46
CA ARG A 171 5.72 -9.83 6.55
C ARG A 171 6.53 -11.05 7.03
N THR A 172 7.64 -10.82 7.71
CA THR A 172 8.53 -11.85 8.27
C THR A 172 8.44 -11.92 9.79
N MET A 173 7.28 -11.58 10.36
CA MET A 173 7.06 -11.66 11.81
C MET A 173 7.22 -13.10 12.34
N PRO A 174 7.61 -13.27 13.62
CA PRO A 174 7.64 -14.57 14.28
C PRO A 174 6.25 -15.23 14.39
N GLU A 175 6.23 -16.56 14.53
CA GLU A 175 5.02 -17.38 14.59
C GLU A 175 4.04 -16.96 15.69
N PRO A 176 4.46 -16.60 16.92
CA PRO A 176 3.53 -16.11 17.94
C PRO A 176 2.80 -14.83 17.52
N GLN A 177 3.50 -13.92 16.84
CA GLN A 177 2.91 -12.67 16.35
C GLN A 177 1.98 -12.92 15.16
N LEU A 178 2.34 -13.87 14.29
CA LEU A 178 1.47 -14.32 13.20
C LEU A 178 0.18 -14.95 13.76
N ALA A 179 0.26 -15.70 14.85
CA ALA A 179 -0.92 -16.26 15.51
C ALA A 179 -1.87 -15.16 16.05
N TRP A 180 -1.34 -14.05 16.58
CA TRP A 180 -2.16 -12.90 16.97
C TRP A 180 -2.85 -12.25 15.77
N LEU A 181 -2.13 -12.09 14.65
CA LEU A 181 -2.70 -11.55 13.41
C LEU A 181 -3.85 -12.42 12.93
N LYS A 182 -3.62 -13.74 12.78
CA LYS A 182 -4.64 -14.70 12.33
C LYS A 182 -5.87 -14.71 13.22
N ARG A 183 -5.68 -14.73 14.54
CA ARG A 183 -6.78 -14.66 15.52
C ARG A 183 -7.62 -13.40 15.34
N GLY A 184 -6.97 -12.23 15.21
CA GLY A 184 -7.66 -10.97 14.99
C GLY A 184 -8.43 -10.93 13.67
N LEU A 185 -7.79 -11.36 12.57
CA LEU A 185 -8.42 -11.39 11.23
C LEU A 185 -9.59 -12.36 11.17
N THR A 186 -9.47 -13.53 11.79
CA THR A 186 -10.55 -14.51 11.88
C THR A 186 -11.75 -13.93 12.63
N GLU A 187 -11.53 -13.32 13.79
CA GLU A 187 -12.61 -12.72 14.57
C GLU A 187 -13.28 -11.55 13.82
N LEU A 188 -12.48 -10.70 13.16
CA LEU A 188 -13.01 -9.65 12.31
C LEU A 188 -13.84 -10.22 11.17
N HIS A 189 -13.40 -11.28 10.53
CA HIS A 189 -14.14 -11.95 9.46
C HIS A 189 -15.54 -12.37 9.94
N TRP A 190 -15.61 -13.04 11.09
CA TRP A 190 -16.86 -13.47 11.72
C TRP A 190 -17.76 -12.29 12.08
N HIS A 191 -17.19 -11.27 12.74
CA HIS A 191 -17.94 -10.10 13.17
C HIS A 191 -18.48 -9.27 11.99
N LEU A 192 -17.71 -9.16 10.91
CA LEU A 192 -18.10 -8.44 9.69
C LEU A 192 -19.08 -9.24 8.82
N GLY A 193 -19.23 -10.54 9.06
CA GLY A 193 -20.14 -11.41 8.31
C GLY A 193 -19.74 -11.60 6.85
N LEU A 194 -18.45 -11.51 6.52
CA LEU A 194 -17.94 -11.49 5.14
C LEU A 194 -18.07 -12.86 4.44
N SER A 195 -18.06 -13.96 5.19
CA SER A 195 -18.55 -15.27 4.72
C SER A 195 -18.92 -16.19 5.89
N ARG A 196 -19.87 -17.12 5.67
CA ARG A 196 -20.32 -18.14 6.65
C ARG A 196 -19.61 -19.49 6.49
N GLU A 197 -18.72 -19.63 5.52
CA GLU A 197 -18.04 -20.89 5.25
C GLU A 197 -16.76 -20.97 6.09
N LYS A 198 -16.78 -21.85 7.10
CA LYS A 198 -15.55 -22.37 7.70
C LYS A 198 -14.86 -23.20 6.63
N GLU A 199 -13.69 -22.80 6.18
CA GLU A 199 -12.79 -23.77 5.54
C GLU A 199 -12.46 -24.84 6.58
N ALA A 200 -12.79 -26.09 6.23
CA ALA A 200 -12.34 -27.26 6.96
C ALA A 200 -10.80 -27.33 6.88
N VAL A 201 -10.21 -27.67 8.03
CA VAL A 201 -8.78 -27.84 8.29
C VAL A 201 -8.09 -28.67 7.22
#